data_AF-A0A2I0KAL6-F1
#
_entry.id   AF-A0A2I0KAL6-F1
#
_cell.length_a   1.000
_cell.length_b   1.000
_cell.length_c   1.000
_cell.angle_alpha   90.00
_cell.angle_beta   90.00
_cell.angle_gamma   90.00
#
_symmetry.space_group_name_H-M   'P 1'
#
loop_
_entity.id
_entity.type
_entity.pdbx_description
1 polymer ?
#
loop_
_entity_poly.entity_id
_entity_poly.type
_entity_poly.pdbx_seq_one_letter_code
_entity_poly.pdbx_strand_id
1 'polypeptide(L)'
;MARGQRFEEYATKWHAQAAKHIPPISETQQIQLFHSTLRGVYYSHLLAHTSSFSNLIEAGKKLDLGIKLDRMEGPASKGEDPSKKVPATSPSSSGSRGKEVSVNAVNTAH
;
A
#
# COMPACT_ATOMS: atom_id res chain seq x y z
N MET A 1 -2.05 -15.25 4.54
CA MET A 1 -2.96 -14.93 3.43
C MET A 1 -2.29 -15.30 2.11
N ALA A 2 -3.01 -15.95 1.19
CA ALA A 2 -2.48 -16.25 -0.14
C ALA A 2 -2.44 -14.98 -1.00
N ARG A 3 -1.54 -14.91 -1.99
CA ARG A 3 -1.44 -13.77 -2.91
C ARG A 3 -2.75 -13.62 -3.69
N GLY A 4 -3.34 -12.43 -3.68
CA GLY A 4 -4.62 -12.14 -4.36
C GLY A 4 -5.89 -12.55 -3.59
N GLN A 5 -5.76 -13.19 -2.42
CA GLN A 5 -6.91 -13.43 -1.54
C GLN A 5 -7.38 -12.12 -0.90
N ARG A 6 -8.70 -11.86 -0.86
CA ARG A 6 -9.24 -10.68 -0.16
C ARG A 6 -9.07 -10.82 1.34
N PHE A 7 -8.78 -9.70 2.01
CA PHE A 7 -8.59 -9.69 3.46
C PHE A 7 -9.81 -10.23 4.22
N GLU A 8 -11.01 -9.80 3.84
CA GLU A 8 -12.27 -10.19 4.47
C GLU A 8 -12.48 -11.72 4.48
N GLU A 9 -12.22 -12.39 3.37
CA GLU A 9 -12.38 -13.84 3.25
C GLU A 9 -11.39 -14.59 4.14
N TYR A 10 -10.14 -14.11 4.19
CA TYR A 10 -9.12 -14.67 5.06
C TYR A 10 -9.49 -14.52 6.53
N ALA A 11 -9.86 -13.31 6.94
CA ALA A 11 -10.20 -12.99 8.33
C ALA A 11 -11.43 -13.75 8.82
N THR A 12 -12.48 -13.81 7.99
CA THR A 12 -13.72 -14.53 8.32
C THR A 12 -13.46 -16.04 8.48
N LYS A 13 -12.67 -16.63 7.56
CA LYS A 13 -12.31 -18.05 7.66
C LYS A 13 -11.47 -18.33 8.90
N TRP A 14 -10.50 -17.47 9.20
CA TRP A 14 -9.65 -17.61 10.38
C TRP A 14 -10.49 -17.53 11.67
N HIS A 15 -11.41 -16.56 11.76
CA HIS A 15 -12.28 -16.39 12.92
C HIS A 15 -13.19 -17.60 13.14
N ALA A 16 -13.80 -18.13 12.07
CA ALA A 16 -14.59 -19.34 12.13
C ALA A 16 -13.79 -20.58 12.57
N GLN A 17 -12.48 -20.60 12.32
CA GLN A 17 -11.58 -21.64 12.81
C GLN A 17 -11.22 -21.42 14.29
N ALA A 18 -10.93 -20.19 14.69
CA ALA A 18 -10.63 -19.85 16.08
C ALA A 18 -11.81 -20.13 17.01
N ALA A 19 -13.06 -19.94 16.53
CA ALA A 19 -14.28 -20.23 17.28
C ALA A 19 -14.50 -21.73 17.60
N LYS A 20 -13.78 -22.64 16.94
CA LYS A 20 -13.88 -24.10 17.21
C LYS A 20 -13.03 -24.56 18.40
N HIS A 21 -12.19 -23.69 18.96
CA HIS A 21 -11.32 -24.04 20.07
C HIS A 21 -12.06 -24.15 21.40
N ILE A 22 -11.69 -25.18 22.18
CA ILE A 22 -12.15 -25.40 23.55
C ILE A 22 -10.89 -25.50 24.44
N PRO A 23 -10.78 -24.69 25.51
CA PRO A 23 -11.76 -23.70 25.97
C PRO A 23 -11.91 -22.49 25.02
N PRO A 24 -13.03 -21.75 25.10
CA PRO A 24 -13.27 -20.57 24.28
C PRO A 24 -12.17 -19.53 24.49
N ILE A 25 -11.55 -19.10 23.39
CA ILE A 25 -10.55 -18.04 23.39
C ILE A 25 -11.28 -16.69 23.45
N SER A 26 -10.80 -15.75 24.27
CA SER A 26 -11.42 -14.42 24.36
C SER A 26 -11.22 -13.62 23.07
N GLU A 27 -12.07 -12.63 22.80
CA GLU A 27 -11.98 -11.81 21.59
C GLU A 27 -10.63 -11.10 21.49
N THR A 28 -10.12 -10.55 22.60
CA THR A 28 -8.79 -9.91 22.64
C THR A 28 -7.67 -10.88 22.26
N GLN A 29 -7.74 -12.12 22.75
CA GLN A 29 -6.75 -13.15 22.41
C GLN A 29 -6.87 -13.58 20.94
N GLN A 30 -8.10 -13.70 20.41
CA GLN A 30 -8.31 -13.98 18.99
C GLN A 30 -7.73 -12.86 18.12
N ILE A 31 -7.93 -11.59 18.48
CA ILE A 31 -7.35 -10.44 17.77
C ILE A 31 -5.81 -10.49 17.81
N GLN A 32 -5.21 -10.73 18.98
CA GLN A 32 -3.75 -10.83 19.11
C GLN A 32 -3.16 -11.99 18.30
N LEU A 33 -3.80 -13.15 18.35
CA LEU A 33 -3.35 -14.31 17.60
C LEU A 33 -3.51 -14.08 16.10
N PHE A 34 -4.59 -13.42 15.68
CA PHE A 34 -4.79 -13.00 14.29
C PHE A 34 -3.70 -12.03 13.82
N HIS A 35 -3.34 -11.02 14.62
CA HIS A 35 -2.22 -10.13 14.33
C HIS A 35 -0.93 -10.88 14.03
N SER A 36 -0.65 -11.93 14.80
CA SER A 36 0.54 -12.77 14.62
C SER A 36 0.56 -13.52 13.28
N THR A 37 -0.61 -13.68 12.63
CA THR A 37 -0.72 -14.32 11.31
C THR A 37 -0.59 -13.35 10.13
N LEU A 38 -0.66 -12.04 10.39
CA LEU A 38 -0.53 -11.00 9.37
C LEU A 38 0.95 -10.78 9.00
N ARG A 39 1.20 -10.27 7.79
CA ARG A 39 2.54 -9.97 7.29
C ARG A 39 2.57 -8.62 6.57
N GLY A 40 3.73 -7.95 6.62
CA GLY A 40 4.01 -6.73 5.87
C GLY A 40 3.05 -5.59 6.22
N VAL A 41 2.56 -4.90 5.19
CA VAL A 41 1.69 -3.72 5.33
C VAL A 41 0.40 -4.02 6.11
N TYR A 42 -0.13 -5.25 6.03
CA TYR A 42 -1.29 -5.65 6.82
C TYR A 42 -0.99 -5.71 8.32
N TYR A 43 0.20 -6.19 8.72
CA TYR A 43 0.57 -6.20 10.13
C TYR A 43 0.73 -4.77 10.66
N SER A 44 1.55 -3.95 9.97
CA SER A 44 1.87 -2.60 10.43
C SER A 44 0.68 -1.65 10.45
N HIS A 45 -0.19 -1.69 9.43
CA HIS A 45 -1.35 -0.79 9.37
C HIS A 45 -2.54 -1.25 10.21
N LEU A 46 -2.68 -2.55 10.45
CA LEU A 46 -3.78 -3.05 11.27
C LEU A 46 -3.42 -3.09 12.75
N LEU A 47 -2.15 -2.89 13.14
CA LEU A 47 -1.69 -2.85 14.53
C LEU A 47 -2.36 -1.75 15.39
N ALA A 48 -3.24 -0.94 14.80
CA ALA A 48 -4.12 -0.06 15.55
C ALA A 48 -4.89 -0.84 16.62
N HIS A 49 -5.25 -0.16 17.71
CA HIS A 49 -6.12 -0.75 18.73
C HIS A 49 -7.51 -1.02 18.12
N THR A 50 -7.73 -2.25 17.65
CA THR A 50 -9.04 -2.75 17.24
C THR A 50 -9.75 -3.31 18.47
N SER A 51 -10.89 -2.72 18.82
CA SER A 51 -11.69 -3.15 19.97
C SER A 51 -12.47 -4.45 19.73
N SER A 52 -12.67 -4.83 18.46
CA SER A 52 -13.40 -6.05 18.06
C SER A 52 -12.87 -6.63 16.76
N PHE A 53 -13.16 -7.91 16.52
CA PHE A 53 -12.76 -8.59 15.29
C PHE A 53 -13.46 -7.98 14.05
N SER A 54 -14.71 -7.53 14.20
CA SER A 54 -15.45 -6.84 13.13
C SER A 54 -14.77 -5.52 12.72
N ASN A 55 -14.30 -4.73 13.68
CA ASN A 55 -13.57 -3.49 13.40
C ASN A 55 -12.26 -3.77 12.66
N LEU A 56 -11.58 -4.87 13.01
CA LEU A 56 -10.40 -5.34 12.32
C LEU A 56 -10.69 -5.76 10.87
N ILE A 57 -11.81 -6.44 10.62
CA ILE A 57 -12.25 -6.79 9.25
C ILE A 57 -12.51 -5.53 8.42
N GLU A 58 -13.22 -4.55 8.97
CA GLU A 58 -13.48 -3.29 8.27
C GLU A 58 -12.20 -2.53 7.93
N ALA A 59 -11.29 -2.40 8.91
CA ALA A 59 -9.99 -1.75 8.70
C ALA A 59 -9.18 -2.46 7.60
N GLY A 60 -9.16 -3.79 7.61
CA GLY A 60 -8.50 -4.59 6.58
C GLY A 60 -9.11 -4.45 5.20
N LYS A 61 -10.44 -4.32 5.09
CA LYS A 61 -11.14 -4.02 3.82
C LYS A 61 -10.77 -2.66 3.27
N LYS A 62 -10.69 -1.64 4.14
CA LYS A 62 -10.28 -0.28 3.75
C LYS A 62 -8.83 -0.24 3.30
N LEU A 63 -7.95 -0.98 3.98
CA LEU A 63 -6.55 -1.13 3.57
C LEU A 63 -6.45 -1.81 2.19
N ASP A 64 -7.19 -2.89 1.97
CA ASP A 64 -7.23 -3.58 0.66
C ASP A 64 -7.70 -2.67 -0.47
N LEU A 65 -8.68 -1.80 -0.21
CA LEU A 65 -9.13 -0.78 -1.15
C LEU A 65 -8.05 0.30 -1.36
N GLY A 66 -7.37 0.74 -0.30
CA GLY A 66 -6.27 1.71 -0.39
C GLY A 66 -5.12 1.21 -1.27
N ILE A 67 -4.78 -0.07 -1.16
CA ILE A 67 -3.78 -0.73 -2.01
C ILE A 67 -4.28 -0.83 -3.45
N LYS A 68 -5.53 -1.23 -3.67
CA LYS A 68 -6.14 -1.29 -5.02
C LYS A 68 -6.19 0.06 -5.73
N LEU A 69 -6.35 1.14 -4.97
CA LEU A 69 -6.40 2.51 -5.47
C LEU A 69 -5.01 3.17 -5.56
N ASP A 70 -3.92 2.41 -5.36
CA ASP A 70 -2.53 2.90 -5.35
C ASP A 70 -2.28 4.03 -4.32
N ARG A 71 -3.13 4.13 -3.29
CA ARG A 71 -3.01 5.12 -2.21
C ARG A 71 -2.11 4.64 -1.07
N MET A 72 -1.87 3.33 -1.01
CA MET A 72 -1.01 2.66 -0.04
C MET A 72 -0.18 1.62 -0.76
N GLU A 73 1.09 1.47 -0.36
CA GLU A 73 1.96 0.45 -0.92
C GLU A 73 1.41 -0.94 -0.57
N GLY A 74 1.20 -1.77 -1.61
CA GLY A 74 0.81 -3.16 -1.43
C GLY A 74 1.93 -3.97 -0.79
N PRO A 75 1.66 -5.19 -0.29
CA PRO A 75 2.73 -6.08 0.17
C PRO A 75 3.67 -6.39 -1.01
N ALA A 76 4.81 -5.69 -1.04
CA ALA A 76 5.80 -5.83 -2.10
C ALA A 76 6.33 -7.28 -2.13
N SER A 77 6.05 -7.99 -3.21
CA SER A 77 6.84 -9.17 -3.57
C SER A 77 8.20 -8.67 -4.00
N LYS A 78 9.22 -8.85 -3.16
CA LYS A 78 10.61 -8.64 -3.56
C LYS A 78 10.89 -9.57 -4.76
N GLY A 79 10.83 -9.01 -5.98
CA GLY A 79 11.07 -9.72 -7.23
C GLY A 79 9.94 -9.64 -8.25
N GLU A 80 9.61 -8.44 -8.72
CA GLU A 80 9.32 -8.20 -10.14
C GLU A 80 9.32 -6.68 -10.37
N ASP A 81 10.44 -6.17 -10.87
CA ASP A 81 10.42 -4.99 -11.72
C ASP A 81 9.86 -5.45 -13.07
N PRO A 82 8.79 -4.82 -13.58
CA PRO A 82 8.70 -4.63 -15.00
C PRO A 82 8.60 -3.14 -15.27
N SER A 83 9.77 -2.54 -15.43
CA SER A 83 10.09 -1.67 -16.56
C SER A 83 9.12 -0.52 -16.82
N LYS A 84 9.59 0.68 -16.45
CA LYS A 84 9.42 1.94 -17.18
C LYS A 84 8.74 1.77 -18.55
N LYS A 85 7.42 1.92 -18.61
CA LYS A 85 6.73 2.11 -19.88
C LYS A 85 6.64 3.60 -20.16
N VAL A 86 7.72 4.15 -20.71
CA VAL A 86 7.70 5.43 -21.43
C VAL A 86 6.82 5.25 -22.67
N PRO A 87 5.77 6.06 -22.89
CA PRO A 87 5.19 6.21 -24.21
C PRO A 87 5.95 7.32 -24.94
N ALA A 88 6.72 6.95 -25.96
CA ALA A 88 7.13 7.88 -26.99
C ALA A 88 5.93 8.15 -27.92
N THR A 89 5.58 9.43 -28.14
CA THR A 89 5.30 10.10 -29.43
C THR A 89 4.79 11.53 -29.17
N SER A 90 5.38 12.50 -29.86
CA SER A 90 5.26 13.97 -29.72
C SER A 90 3.88 14.57 -30.07
N PRO A 91 3.65 15.89 -29.86
CA PRO A 91 3.89 16.81 -30.98
C PRO A 91 4.62 18.11 -30.62
N SER A 92 5.44 18.58 -31.56
CA SER A 92 5.96 19.94 -31.65
C SER A 92 4.84 20.89 -32.08
N SER A 93 4.58 21.94 -31.29
CA SER A 93 3.76 23.12 -31.60
C SER A 93 3.72 23.97 -30.31
N SER A 94 3.83 25.29 -30.24
CA SER A 94 4.14 26.40 -31.14
C SER A 94 4.13 27.67 -30.24
N GLY A 95 5.01 28.64 -30.51
CA GLY A 95 4.94 30.03 -29.98
C GLY A 95 5.33 30.21 -28.49
N SER A 96 6.02 31.25 -28.05
CA SER A 96 6.08 32.62 -28.58
C SER A 96 7.31 33.36 -28.02
N ARG A 97 8.07 33.98 -28.93
CA ARG A 97 8.64 35.34 -28.85
C ARG A 97 9.09 35.86 -27.47
N GLY A 98 10.41 35.87 -27.26
CA GLY A 98 11.11 36.78 -26.34
C GLY A 98 12.46 37.14 -26.95
N LYS A 99 12.53 38.33 -27.55
CA LYS A 99 13.74 38.93 -28.10
C LYS A 99 14.51 39.59 -26.96
N GLU A 100 15.84 39.66 -27.12
CA GLU A 100 16.82 40.58 -26.49
C GLU A 100 17.19 40.34 -25.00
N VAL A 101 18.41 40.56 -24.50
CA VAL A 101 19.55 41.39 -24.94
C VAL A 101 20.89 40.77 -24.48
N SER A 102 21.96 41.01 -25.25
CA SER A 102 23.34 40.64 -24.92
C SER A 102 23.94 41.61 -23.90
N VAL A 103 24.56 41.11 -22.83
CA VAL A 103 25.62 41.84 -22.11
C VAL A 103 26.72 40.89 -21.65
N ASN A 104 27.93 41.41 -21.75
CA ASN A 104 29.19 40.69 -21.85
C ASN A 104 29.89 40.84 -20.51
N ALA A 105 30.36 39.75 -19.91
CA ALA A 105 31.19 39.80 -18.71
C ALA A 105 32.53 39.11 -18.98
N VAL A 106 33.54 39.94 -19.28
CA VAL A 106 34.95 39.59 -19.16
C VAL A 106 35.22 39.34 -17.68
N ASN A 107 35.77 38.17 -17.34
CA ASN A 107 36.54 38.04 -16.11
C ASN A 107 37.95 37.56 -16.46
N THR A 108 38.88 38.39 -15.99
CA THR A 108 40.33 38.33 -16.14
C THR A 108 40.89 37.17 -15.35
N ALA A 109 41.79 36.40 -15.96
CA ALA A 109 42.62 35.43 -15.26
C ALA A 109 44.02 36.01 -15.00
N HIS A 110 44.44 35.83 -13.75
CA HIS A 110 45.81 35.79 -13.19
C HIS A 110 46.60 37.10 -13.03
#